data_AF-A0A7S1ARZ0-F1
#
_entry.id   AF-A0A7S1ARZ0-F1
#
_cell.length_a   1.000
_cell.length_b   1.000
_cell.length_c   1.000
_cell.angle_alpha   90.00
_cell.angle_beta   90.00
_cell.angle_gamma   90.00
#
_symmetry.space_group_name_H-M   'P 1'
#
loop_
_entity.id
_entity.type
_entity.pdbx_description
1 polymer ?
#
loop_
_entity_poly.entity_id
_entity_poly.type
_entity_poly.pdbx_seq_one_letter_code
_entity_poly.pdbx_strand_id
1 'polypeptide(L)'
;MLFLSRVLLRSKSKRLAVQLMSSAQTGFFYWTEKSPLKKEVRMALHKYDPVVNRHVMFYESVMTKATRRLKRPRPMSYARWTGQGIQELVKIAAKKFEKTGIL
;
A
#
# COMPACT_ATOMS: atom_id res chain seq x y z
N MET A 1 -15.90 42.35 17.89
CA MET A 1 -14.71 41.50 17.79
C MET A 1 -15.15 40.04 17.71
N LEU A 2 -15.32 39.50 16.50
CA LEU A 2 -15.73 38.10 16.28
C LEU A 2 -14.47 37.23 16.28
N PHE A 3 -14.27 36.55 17.39
CA PHE A 3 -13.12 35.70 17.67
C PHE A 3 -12.92 34.66 16.56
N LEU A 4 -11.72 34.65 15.98
CA LEU A 4 -11.14 33.58 15.19
C LEU A 4 -11.15 32.27 16.01
N SER A 5 -12.29 31.59 16.09
CA SER A 5 -12.36 30.32 16.81
C SER A 5 -11.61 29.25 16.01
N ARG A 6 -10.66 28.58 16.66
CA ARG A 6 -9.93 27.43 16.08
C ARG A 6 -10.86 26.29 15.64
N VAL A 7 -12.12 26.30 16.08
CA VAL A 7 -13.14 25.31 15.73
C VAL A 7 -13.67 25.55 14.31
N LEU A 8 -13.94 26.81 13.92
CA LEU A 8 -14.41 27.16 12.57
C LEU A 8 -13.29 27.10 11.52
N LEU A 9 -12.04 27.42 11.90
CA LEU A 9 -10.88 27.35 11.01
C LEU A 9 -10.22 25.96 10.90
N ARG A 10 -10.78 24.91 11.53
CA ARG A 10 -10.18 23.56 11.50
C ARG A 10 -10.53 22.81 10.22
N SER A 11 -9.80 23.13 9.15
CA SER A 11 -9.81 22.34 7.91
C SER A 11 -9.20 20.95 8.13
N LYS A 12 -10.03 19.90 8.09
CA LYS A 12 -9.61 18.49 8.13
C LYS A 12 -9.17 17.98 6.75
N SER A 13 -8.36 18.75 6.02
CA SER A 13 -7.85 18.30 4.73
C SER A 13 -6.85 17.15 4.93
N LYS A 14 -7.28 15.92 4.61
CA LYS A 14 -6.40 14.75 4.66
C LYS A 14 -5.38 14.84 3.54
N ARG A 15 -4.10 15.01 3.85
CA ARG A 15 -3.06 15.04 2.82
C ARG A 15 -2.97 13.70 2.09
N LEU A 16 -2.67 13.76 0.79
CA LEU A 16 -2.52 12.58 -0.06
C LEU A 16 -1.08 12.08 0.03
N ALA A 17 -0.88 10.84 0.45
CA ALA A 17 0.42 10.20 0.35
C ALA A 17 0.71 9.84 -1.11
N VAL A 18 1.89 10.20 -1.59
CA VAL A 18 2.35 9.94 -2.96
C VAL A 18 3.80 9.45 -2.92
N GLN A 19 4.19 8.68 -3.93
CA GLN A 19 5.57 8.25 -4.12
C GLN A 19 6.23 9.10 -5.19
N LEU A 20 7.54 9.34 -5.05
CA LEU A 20 8.36 10.06 -6.01
C LEU A 20 9.43 9.11 -6.52
N MET A 21 9.37 8.73 -7.80
CA MET A 21 10.35 7.84 -8.43
C MET A 21 11.46 8.63 -9.11
N SER A 22 12.70 8.13 -9.01
CA SER A 22 13.86 8.71 -9.68
C SER A 22 13.76 8.64 -11.21
N SER A 23 14.10 9.73 -11.91
CA SER A 23 14.17 9.76 -13.37
C SER A 23 15.29 8.89 -13.93
N ALA A 24 16.29 8.55 -13.11
CA ALA A 24 17.41 7.70 -13.51
C ALA A 24 17.05 6.19 -13.53
N GLN A 25 15.79 5.83 -13.30
CA GLN A 25 15.28 4.45 -13.36
C GLN A 25 16.02 3.46 -12.43
N THR A 26 16.61 3.97 -11.34
CA THR A 26 17.31 3.17 -10.32
C THR A 26 16.37 2.34 -9.43
N GLY A 27 15.06 2.63 -9.48
CA GLY A 27 14.06 2.06 -8.57
C GLY A 27 14.04 2.71 -7.18
N PHE A 28 14.93 3.67 -6.89
CA PHE A 28 14.89 4.44 -5.66
C PHE A 28 13.71 5.43 -5.67
N PHE A 29 13.01 5.53 -4.53
CA PHE A 29 11.87 6.42 -4.40
C PHE A 29 11.79 7.06 -3.01
N TYR A 30 11.20 8.25 -2.97
CA TYR A 30 10.80 8.90 -1.73
C TYR A 30 9.30 8.78 -1.51
N TRP A 31 8.87 8.82 -0.26
CA TRP A 31 7.48 9.04 0.11
C TRP A 31 7.28 10.51 0.46
N THR A 32 6.14 11.09 0.09
CA THR A 32 5.80 12.46 0.49
C THR A 32 4.29 12.62 0.61
N GLU A 33 3.88 13.71 1.24
CA GLU A 33 2.49 14.14 1.28
C GLU A 33 2.25 15.30 0.32
N LYS A 34 1.04 15.33 -0.25
CA LYS A 34 0.59 16.34 -1.20
C LYS A 34 -0.77 16.90 -0.77
N SER A 35 -0.99 18.19 -1.04
CA SER A 35 -2.29 18.82 -0.80
C SER A 35 -3.36 18.21 -1.71
N PRO A 36 -4.54 17.82 -1.19
CA PRO A 36 -5.63 17.27 -1.99
C PRO A 36 -6.09 18.19 -3.13
N LEU A 37 -5.97 19.50 -2.94
CA LEU A 37 -6.33 20.50 -3.95
C LEU A 37 -5.43 20.44 -5.19
N LYS A 38 -4.20 19.94 -5.05
CA LYS A 38 -3.22 19.84 -6.14
C LYS A 38 -3.20 18.45 -6.77
N LYS A 39 -4.17 17.58 -6.48
CA LYS A 39 -4.16 16.16 -6.90
C LYS A 39 -4.02 15.96 -8.42
N GLU A 40 -4.56 16.89 -9.21
CA GLU A 40 -4.59 16.81 -10.68
C GLU A 40 -3.22 17.03 -11.31
N VAL A 41 -2.39 17.89 -10.72
CA VAL A 41 -1.07 18.25 -11.26
C VAL A 41 -0.01 17.33 -10.67
N ARG A 42 0.77 16.63 -11.51
CA ARG A 42 1.87 15.77 -11.02
C ARG A 42 3.02 16.60 -10.47
N MET A 43 3.61 16.14 -9.37
CA MET A 43 4.78 16.75 -8.75
C MET A 43 6.07 16.30 -9.44
N ALA A 44 6.98 17.25 -9.66
CA ALA A 44 8.36 17.00 -10.07
C ALA A 44 9.30 17.75 -9.12
N LEU A 45 10.24 17.05 -8.48
CA LEU A 45 11.19 17.63 -7.52
C LEU A 45 12.62 17.21 -7.86
N HIS A 46 13.58 18.11 -7.65
CA HIS A 46 15.00 17.78 -7.75
C HIS A 46 15.51 17.27 -6.39
N LYS A 47 15.88 15.99 -6.29
CA LYS A 47 16.33 15.33 -5.05
C LYS A 47 17.54 14.45 -5.29
N TYR A 48 18.25 14.12 -4.23
CA TYR A 48 19.41 13.23 -4.28
C TYR A 48 18.96 11.80 -4.53
N ASP A 49 19.59 11.11 -5.48
CA ASP A 49 19.49 9.66 -5.65
C ASP A 49 20.79 9.01 -5.18
N PRO A 50 20.79 8.22 -4.08
CA PRO A 50 21.98 7.58 -3.54
C PRO A 50 22.53 6.47 -4.43
N VAL A 51 21.77 5.97 -5.40
CA VAL A 51 22.24 4.94 -6.34
C VAL A 51 23.11 5.58 -7.43
N VAL A 52 22.75 6.79 -7.87
CA VAL A 52 23.51 7.57 -8.87
C VAL A 52 24.58 8.46 -8.22
N ASN A 53 24.45 8.71 -6.91
CA ASN A 53 25.22 9.70 -6.15
C ASN A 53 25.11 11.13 -6.69
N ARG A 54 23.92 11.51 -7.18
CA ARG A 54 23.67 12.84 -7.78
C ARG A 54 22.25 13.31 -7.47
N HIS A 55 22.04 14.62 -7.53
CA HIS A 55 20.68 15.14 -7.58
C HIS A 55 20.10 14.94 -8.98
N VAL A 56 18.91 14.36 -9.02
CA VAL A 56 18.16 14.06 -10.24
C VAL A 56 16.71 14.50 -10.07
N MET A 57 15.97 14.53 -11.17
CA MET A 57 14.55 14.80 -11.14
C MET A 57 13.80 13.57 -10.63
N PHE A 58 12.86 13.78 -9.74
CA PHE A 58 11.94 12.78 -9.23
C PHE A 58 10.52 13.14 -9.65
N TYR A 59 9.78 12.16 -10.17
CA TYR A 59 8.42 12.33 -10.66
C TYR A 59 7.42 11.57 -9.79
N GLU A 60 6.23 12.16 -9.63
CA GLU A 60 5.12 11.53 -8.92
C GLU A 60 4.70 10.21 -9.58
N SER A 61 4.71 9.16 -8.76
CA SER A 61 4.35 7.80 -9.10
C SER A 61 3.13 7.35 -8.29
N VAL A 62 2.40 6.37 -8.83
CA VAL A 62 1.29 5.74 -8.12
C VAL A 62 1.86 4.92 -6.96
N MET A 63 1.34 5.12 -5.76
CA MET A 63 1.73 4.28 -4.63
C MET A 63 1.39 2.81 -4.92
N THR A 64 2.39 1.94 -4.86
CA THR A 64 2.14 0.49 -4.89
C THR A 64 1.31 0.13 -3.66
N LYS A 65 0.06 -0.29 -3.87
CA LYS A 65 -0.74 -0.85 -2.79
C LYS A 65 -0.05 -2.14 -2.34
N ALA A 66 0.09 -2.33 -1.03
CA ALA A 66 0.55 -3.60 -0.52
C ALA A 66 -0.36 -4.71 -1.08
N THR A 67 0.19 -5.62 -1.86
CA THR A 67 -0.51 -6.86 -2.21
C THR A 67 -0.94 -7.49 -0.90
N ARG A 68 -2.23 -7.80 -0.75
CA ARG A 68 -2.73 -8.49 0.45
C ARG A 68 -1.84 -9.70 0.68
N ARG A 69 -1.00 -9.68 1.72
CA ARG A 69 -0.24 -10.86 2.12
C ARG A 69 -1.30 -11.92 2.41
N LEU A 70 -1.34 -12.98 1.60
CA LEU A 70 -2.21 -14.11 1.88
C LEU A 70 -1.93 -14.57 3.31
N LYS A 71 -2.97 -14.80 4.11
CA LYS A 71 -2.79 -15.41 5.42
C LYS A 71 -2.07 -16.73 5.18
N ARG A 72 -0.83 -16.85 5.68
CA ARG A 72 -0.13 -18.14 5.66
C ARG A 72 -1.01 -19.11 6.46
N PRO A 73 -1.41 -20.26 5.91
CA PRO A 73 -2.18 -21.22 6.68
C PRO A 73 -1.38 -21.57 7.94
N ARG A 74 -2.08 -21.75 9.07
CA ARG A 74 -1.45 -22.30 10.28
C ARG A 74 -0.77 -23.62 9.90
N PRO A 75 0.40 -23.95 10.46
CA PRO A 75 1.06 -25.21 10.14
C PRO A 75 0.08 -26.36 10.37
N MET A 76 -0.05 -27.24 9.37
CA MET A 76 -1.03 -28.33 9.35
C MET A 76 -0.95 -29.20 10.62
N SER A 77 0.21 -29.30 11.25
CA SER A 77 0.42 -29.99 12.52
C SER A 77 -0.48 -29.48 13.65
N TYR A 78 -0.64 -28.16 13.78
CA TYR A 78 -1.43 -27.54 14.84
C TYR A 78 -2.93 -27.79 14.66
N ALA A 79 -3.42 -27.74 13.41
CA ALA A 79 -4.82 -28.02 13.08
C ALA A 79 -5.17 -29.50 13.28
N ARG A 80 -4.25 -30.41 12.96
CA ARG A 80 -4.40 -31.86 13.18
C ARG A 80 -4.47 -32.23 14.66
N TRP A 81 -3.75 -31.51 15.51
CA TRP A 81 -3.67 -31.82 16.95
C TRP A 81 -4.79 -31.16 17.79
N THR A 82 -5.14 -29.90 17.51
CA THR A 82 -6.14 -29.17 18.30
C THR A 82 -7.57 -29.27 17.76
N GLY A 83 -7.73 -29.78 16.53
CA GLY A 83 -9.01 -29.80 15.81
C GLY A 83 -9.54 -28.42 15.38
N GLN A 84 -8.84 -27.34 15.75
CA GLN A 84 -9.26 -25.98 15.39
C GLN A 84 -8.97 -25.69 13.92
N GLY A 85 -9.99 -25.29 13.16
CA GLY A 85 -9.85 -24.89 11.74
C GLY A 85 -10.04 -26.03 10.73
N ILE A 86 -10.47 -27.22 11.14
CA ILE A 86 -10.75 -28.36 10.24
C ILE A 86 -11.75 -27.97 9.14
N GLN A 87 -12.79 -27.20 9.45
CA GLN A 87 -13.79 -26.77 8.47
C GLN A 87 -13.21 -25.94 7.32
N GLU A 88 -12.18 -25.12 7.58
CA GLU A 88 -11.49 -24.36 6.52
C GLU A 88 -10.73 -25.30 5.60
N LEU A 89 -10.09 -26.35 6.15
CA LEU A 89 -9.40 -27.38 5.36
C LEU A 89 -10.36 -28.20 4.51
N VAL A 90 -11.51 -28.60 5.06
CA VAL A 90 -12.57 -29.30 4.32
C VAL A 90 -13.07 -28.42 3.17
N LYS A 91 -13.30 -27.12 3.40
CA LYS A 91 -13.69 -26.17 2.35
C LYS A 91 -12.63 -26.02 1.26
N ILE A 92 -11.34 -25.95 1.63
CA ILE A 92 -10.23 -25.89 0.67
C ILE A 92 -10.18 -27.19 -0.17
N ALA A 93 -10.31 -28.34 0.47
CA ALA A 93 -10.31 -29.64 -0.20
C ALA A 93 -11.50 -29.77 -1.16
N ALA A 94 -12.73 -29.50 -0.70
CA ALA A 94 -13.93 -29.50 -1.53
C ALA A 94 -13.79 -28.58 -2.75
N LYS A 95 -13.33 -27.33 -2.53
CA LYS A 95 -13.08 -26.38 -3.63
C LYS A 95 -12.00 -26.85 -4.60
N LYS A 96 -11.00 -27.60 -4.13
CA LYS A 96 -9.98 -28.21 -4.98
C LYS A 96 -10.60 -29.30 -5.86
N PHE A 97 -11.44 -30.18 -5.27
CA PHE A 97 -12.17 -31.22 -6.00
C PHE A 97 -13.08 -30.64 -7.08
N GLU A 98 -13.90 -29.64 -6.74
CA GLU A 98 -14.75 -28.89 -7.68
C GLU A 98 -13.95 -28.34 -8.87
N LYS A 99 -12.75 -27.80 -8.60
CA LYS A 99 -11.86 -27.26 -9.65
C LYS A 99 -11.23 -28.32 -10.53
N THR A 100 -10.86 -29.47 -9.97
CA THR A 100 -10.30 -30.59 -10.74
C THR A 100 -11.37 -31.38 -11.50
N GLY A 101 -12.66 -31.16 -11.20
CA GLY A 101 -13.77 -31.82 -11.91
C GLY A 101 -13.87 -33.32 -11.64
N ILE A 102 -13.22 -33.82 -10.59
CA ILE A 102 -13.25 -35.22 -10.19
C ILE A 102 -14.28 -35.32 -9.05
N LEU A 103 -15.45 -35.86 -9.39
CA LEU A 103 -16.46 -36.32 -8.43
C LEU A 103 -16.25 -37.80 -8.14
#